data_AF-A0AAV4AA78-F1
#
_entry.id   AF-A0AAV4AA78-F1
#
_cell.length_a   1.000
_cell.length_b   1.000
_cell.length_c   1.000
_cell.angle_alpha   90.00
_cell.angle_beta   90.00
_cell.angle_gamma   90.00
#
_symmetry.space_group_name_H-M   'P 1'
#
loop_
_entity.id
_entity.type
_entity.pdbx_description
1 polymer ?
#
loop_
_entity_poly.entity_id
_entity_poly.type
_entity_poly.pdbx_seq_one_letter_code
_entity_poly.pdbx_strand_id
1 'polypeptide(L)'
;MRVVAVKTVVCEVLPEHGSSGSMETVKDLKLGVELTSSTCGRQRPYSVSDDIKYTSCDELKKTKKPEIVSKSNSPYASAVDIAKKKDIFNRVWIDFQWLNKLTVFDPHPKISPADVLNGI
;
A
#
# COMPACT_ATOMS: atom_id res chain seq x y z
N MET A 1 2.43 6.43 22.35
CA MET A 1 2.80 6.13 20.95
C MET A 1 1.54 6.24 20.09
N ARG A 2 1.42 7.23 19.20
CA ARG A 2 0.22 7.41 18.36
C ARG A 2 0.36 6.51 17.13
N VAL A 3 -0.57 5.57 16.97
CA VAL A 3 -0.67 4.67 15.80
C VAL A 3 -0.88 5.56 14.58
N VAL A 4 0.08 5.56 13.65
CA VAL A 4 -0.08 6.22 12.35
C VAL A 4 -0.97 5.30 11.54
N ALA A 5 -2.27 5.61 11.48
CA ALA A 5 -3.09 4.93 10.50
C ALA A 5 -2.77 5.52 9.13
N VAL A 6 -2.28 4.67 8.24
CA VAL A 6 -1.95 5.02 6.86
C VAL A 6 -3.23 4.86 6.04
N LYS A 7 -3.77 5.98 5.53
CA LYS A 7 -4.77 5.91 4.47
C LYS A 7 -4.02 5.57 3.19
N THR A 8 -4.03 4.30 2.80
CA THR A 8 -3.49 3.90 1.50
C THR A 8 -4.48 4.33 0.42
N VAL A 9 -4.13 5.37 -0.33
CA VAL A 9 -4.72 5.59 -1.66
C VAL A 9 -3.96 4.65 -2.59
N VAL A 10 -4.58 3.56 -3.01
CA VAL A 10 -4.07 2.78 -4.14
C VAL A 10 -4.50 3.55 -5.39
N CYS A 11 -3.66 4.47 -5.86
CA CYS A 11 -3.72 4.88 -7.25
C CYS A 11 -3.05 3.78 -8.07
N GLU A 12 -3.81 3.08 -8.91
CA GLU A 12 -3.20 2.26 -9.96
C GLU A 12 -2.50 3.21 -10.94
N VAL A 13 -1.17 3.22 -10.89
CA VAL A 13 -0.35 3.71 -11.98
C VAL A 13 0.45 2.50 -12.43
N LEU A 14 0.05 1.87 -13.53
CA LEU A 14 0.95 1.00 -14.28
C LEU A 14 1.92 1.92 -15.01
N PRO A 15 3.22 1.94 -14.65
CA PRO A 15 4.17 2.75 -15.38
C PRO A 15 4.47 2.03 -16.69
N GLU A 16 4.02 2.59 -17.81
CA GLU A 16 4.70 2.32 -19.07
C GLU A 16 6.15 2.81 -18.93
N HIS A 17 7.08 1.96 -19.34
CA HIS A 17 8.48 2.06 -18.99
C HIS A 17 9.12 3.42 -19.33
N GLY A 18 9.85 3.96 -18.35
CA GLY A 18 11.00 4.83 -18.60
C GLY A 18 10.70 6.31 -18.75
N SER A 19 11.37 7.10 -17.91
CA SER A 19 11.70 8.51 -18.15
C SER A 19 10.52 9.51 -18.15
N SER A 20 10.39 10.23 -17.03
CA SER A 20 9.72 11.53 -16.95
C SER A 20 8.33 11.63 -17.61
N GLY A 21 7.38 10.79 -17.17
CA GLY A 21 5.97 11.01 -17.45
C GLY A 21 5.43 12.12 -16.56
N SER A 22 5.02 13.25 -17.14
CA SER A 22 4.19 14.25 -16.49
C SER A 22 2.93 13.59 -15.93
N MET A 23 2.48 14.09 -14.78
CA MET A 23 1.32 13.63 -14.04
C MET A 23 0.03 13.92 -14.82
N GLU A 24 -0.25 13.16 -15.87
CA GLU A 24 -1.50 13.25 -16.61
C GLU A 24 -2.61 12.62 -15.79
N THR A 25 -3.60 13.46 -15.44
CA THR A 25 -4.73 13.09 -14.59
C THR A 25 -5.71 12.25 -15.41
N VAL A 26 -5.57 10.93 -15.33
CA VAL A 26 -6.62 10.00 -15.77
C VAL A 26 -7.86 10.29 -14.92
N LYS A 27 -9.05 10.35 -15.56
CA LYS A 27 -10.36 10.67 -14.93
C LYS A 27 -10.44 10.11 -13.51
N ASP A 28 -10.75 10.97 -12.53
CA ASP A 28 -10.77 10.67 -11.08
C ASP A 28 -11.73 9.51 -10.72
N LEU A 29 -11.30 8.27 -10.95
CA LEU A 29 -11.99 7.08 -10.50
C LEU A 29 -11.61 6.84 -9.04
N LYS A 30 -12.58 6.96 -8.14
CA LYS A 30 -12.34 6.72 -6.72
C LYS A 30 -12.40 5.23 -6.45
N LEU A 31 -11.28 4.65 -6.03
CA LEU A 31 -11.24 3.26 -5.59
C LEU A 31 -12.07 3.09 -4.29
N GLY A 32 -13.05 2.19 -4.35
CA GLY A 32 -13.80 1.71 -3.19
C GLY A 32 -13.16 0.43 -2.65
N VAL A 33 -13.06 0.31 -1.32
CA VAL A 33 -12.68 -0.94 -0.66
C VAL A 33 -13.85 -1.37 0.20
N GLU A 34 -14.58 -2.38 -0.26
CA GLU A 34 -15.70 -2.95 0.47
C GLU A 34 -15.22 -3.99 1.48
N LEU A 35 -15.85 -4.00 2.66
CA LEU A 35 -15.50 -4.92 3.74
C LEU A 35 -16.61 -5.97 3.91
N THR A 36 -16.21 -7.19 4.22
CA THR A 36 -17.11 -8.31 4.53
C THR A 36 -17.72 -8.22 5.93
N SER A 37 -17.16 -7.37 6.80
CA SER A 37 -17.61 -7.16 8.18
C SER A 37 -17.53 -5.70 8.61
N SER A 38 -18.40 -5.30 9.53
CA SER A 38 -18.41 -3.99 10.18
C SER A 38 -17.47 -3.89 11.39
N THR A 39 -16.89 -5.01 11.84
CA THR A 39 -15.95 -5.01 12.95
C THR A 39 -14.57 -4.54 12.50
N CYS A 40 -14.08 -3.47 13.11
CA CYS A 40 -12.72 -3.01 12.88
C CYS A 40 -11.71 -3.95 13.56
N GLY A 41 -10.51 -4.06 12.97
CA GLY A 41 -9.43 -4.79 13.61
C GLY A 41 -8.09 -4.10 13.45
N ARG A 42 -7.27 -4.33 14.48
CA ARG A 42 -5.98 -3.67 14.67
C ARG A 42 -4.93 -4.76 14.86
N GLN A 43 -4.09 -4.94 13.85
CA GLN A 43 -2.91 -5.76 13.96
C GLN A 43 -1.90 -5.06 14.86
N ARG A 44 -1.28 -5.83 15.76
CA ARG A 44 -0.19 -5.32 16.59
C ARG A 44 1.06 -5.15 15.71
N PRO A 45 1.84 -4.07 15.90
CA PRO A 45 3.13 -3.94 15.25
C PRO A 45 4.04 -5.13 15.62
N TYR A 46 4.91 -5.53 14.69
CA TYR A 46 5.89 -6.56 14.94
C TYR A 46 6.86 -6.17 16.06
N SER A 47 7.26 -7.15 16.87
CA SER A 47 8.32 -6.97 17.85
C SER A 47 9.66 -6.97 17.12
N VAL A 48 10.19 -5.78 16.86
CA VAL A 48 11.48 -5.57 16.20
C VAL A 48 12.41 -4.76 17.09
N SER A 49 13.71 -4.80 16.81
CA SER A 49 14.69 -3.97 17.51
C SER A 49 14.42 -2.48 17.29
N ASP A 50 14.88 -1.63 18.20
CA ASP A 50 14.63 -0.20 18.12
C ASP A 50 15.23 0.43 16.86
N ASP A 51 16.40 -0.02 16.41
CA ASP A 51 17.01 0.42 15.16
C ASP A 51 16.07 0.24 13.96
N ILE A 52 15.38 -0.91 13.89
CA ILE A 52 14.42 -1.19 12.83
C ILE A 52 13.22 -0.25 12.96
N LYS A 53 12.71 -0.01 14.18
CA LYS A 53 11.60 0.94 14.39
C LYS A 53 11.97 2.35 13.94
N TYR A 54 13.17 2.81 14.28
CA TYR A 54 13.67 4.13 13.89
C TYR A 54 13.80 4.23 12.37
N THR A 55 14.37 3.21 11.73
CA THR A 55 14.51 3.13 10.28
C THR A 55 13.14 3.16 9.60
N SER A 56 12.15 2.40 10.09
CA SER A 56 10.78 2.40 9.54
C SER A 56 10.14 3.77 9.64
N CYS A 57 10.30 4.41 10.81
CA CYS A 57 9.76 5.75 11.02
C CYS A 57 10.42 6.79 10.12
N ASP A 58 11.73 6.67 9.87
CA ASP A 58 12.48 7.60 9.03
C ASP A 58 12.08 7.47 7.56
N GLU A 59 12.00 6.23 7.04
CA GLU A 59 11.52 5.97 5.68
C GLU A 59 10.08 6.47 5.49
N LEU A 60 9.17 6.17 6.43
CA LEU A 60 7.80 6.69 6.38
C LEU A 60 7.74 8.23 6.42
N LYS A 61 8.68 8.89 7.10
CA LYS A 61 8.77 10.36 7.10
C LYS A 61 9.26 10.90 5.76
N LYS A 62 10.23 10.25 5.12
CA LYS A 62 10.69 10.61 3.76
C LYS A 62 9.57 10.49 2.74
N THR A 63 8.66 9.53 2.92
CA THR A 63 7.47 9.34 2.07
C THR A 63 6.24 10.15 2.50
N LYS A 64 6.37 11.15 3.41
CA LYS A 64 5.27 12.09 3.75
C LYS A 64 4.99 13.09 2.62
N LYS A 65 4.74 12.60 1.42
CA LYS A 65 3.95 13.35 0.46
C LYS A 65 2.50 13.24 0.95
N PRO A 66 1.84 14.34 1.37
CA PRO A 66 0.50 14.29 1.95
C PRO A 66 -0.55 13.67 1.02
N GLU A 67 -0.25 13.65 -0.28
CA GLU A 67 -1.04 12.99 -1.33
C GLU A 67 -0.94 11.45 -1.30
N ILE A 68 0.11 10.88 -0.68
CA ILE A 68 0.37 9.43 -0.65
C ILE A 68 0.09 8.84 0.74
N VAL A 69 0.64 9.43 1.81
CA VAL A 69 0.46 8.96 3.18
C VAL A 69 0.22 10.12 4.13
N SER A 70 -0.88 10.05 4.87
CA SER A 70 -1.23 11.02 5.91
C SER A 70 -1.42 10.35 7.27
N LYS A 71 -1.29 11.13 8.35
CA LYS A 71 -1.67 10.66 9.68
C LYS A 71 -3.18 10.47 9.71
N SER A 72 -3.65 9.34 10.21
CA SER A 72 -5.07 9.17 10.51
C SER A 72 -5.29 8.54 11.87
N ASN A 73 -6.54 8.63 12.35
CA ASN A 73 -7.02 8.01 13.58
C ASN A 73 -7.90 6.79 13.28
N SER A 74 -7.60 6.07 12.19
CA SER A 74 -8.40 4.92 11.76
C SER A 74 -8.50 3.88 12.88
N PRO A 75 -9.67 3.24 13.05
CA PRO A 75 -9.79 2.08 13.91
C PRO A 75 -9.02 0.86 13.34
N TYR A 76 -8.68 0.90 12.04
CA TYR A 76 -7.85 -0.12 11.38
C TYR A 76 -6.36 0.19 11.53
N ALA A 77 -5.56 -0.85 11.74
CA ALA A 77 -4.11 -0.75 11.61
C ALA A 77 -3.50 -2.08 11.15
N SER A 78 -2.52 -1.98 10.25
CA SER A 78 -1.68 -3.07 9.78
C SER A 78 -0.26 -2.93 10.34
N ALA A 79 0.43 -4.06 10.50
CA ALA A 79 1.84 -4.03 10.87
C ALA A 79 2.70 -3.50 9.71
N VAL A 80 3.83 -2.90 10.06
CA VAL A 80 4.82 -2.39 9.09
C VAL A 80 6.07 -3.25 9.21
N ASP A 81 6.61 -3.64 8.07
CA ASP A 81 7.84 -4.42 7.95
C ASP A 81 8.86 -3.69 7.07
N ILE A 82 10.14 -4.06 7.20
CA ILE A 82 11.23 -3.56 6.35
C ILE A 82 11.91 -4.72 5.65
N ALA A 83 11.97 -4.64 4.33
CA ALA A 83 12.87 -5.46 3.53
C ALA A 83 14.14 -4.65 3.18
N LYS A 84 15.30 -5.18 3.56
CA LYS A 84 16.61 -4.64 3.14
C LYS A 84 16.93 -5.15 1.73
N LYS A 85 17.08 -4.25 0.76
CA LYS A 85 17.58 -4.61 -0.58
C LYS A 85 19.10 -4.45 -0.61
N LYS A 86 19.78 -5.29 -1.41
CA LYS A 86 21.22 -5.24 -1.67
C LYS A 86 21.67 -3.88 -2.24
N ASP A 87 20.80 -3.20 -2.99
CA ASP A 87 21.08 -1.92 -3.67
C ASP A 87 20.58 -0.69 -2.88
N ILE A 88 21.04 -0.56 -1.62
CA ILE A 88 21.17 0.73 -0.90
C ILE A 88 19.92 1.26 -0.17
N PHE A 89 18.69 0.92 -0.57
CA PHE A 89 17.48 1.45 0.10
C PHE A 89 16.63 0.39 0.82
N ASN A 90 16.11 0.78 1.99
CA ASN A 90 15.13 0.03 2.74
C ASN A 90 13.75 0.21 2.12
N ARG A 91 13.00 -0.88 1.95
CA ARG A 91 11.61 -0.82 1.50
C ARG A 91 10.69 -0.98 2.70
N VAL A 92 9.77 -0.05 2.87
CA VAL A 92 8.69 -0.17 3.86
C VAL A 92 7.57 -0.99 3.25
N TRP A 93 7.18 -2.07 3.91
CA TRP A 93 6.08 -2.96 3.52
C TRP A 93 4.98 -2.86 4.57
N ILE A 94 3.73 -2.84 4.12
CA ILE A 94 2.57 -2.89 5.02
C ILE A 94 1.95 -4.27 4.87
N ASP A 95 1.76 -4.96 5.99
CA ASP A 95 1.12 -6.26 6.01
C ASP A 95 -0.40 -6.12 5.91
N PHE A 96 -0.91 -6.22 4.69
CA PHE A 96 -2.34 -6.22 4.42
C PHE A 96 -2.97 -7.61 4.42
N GLN A 97 -2.25 -8.69 4.76
CA GLN A 97 -2.80 -10.05 4.67
C GLN A 97 -4.08 -10.22 5.49
N TRP A 98 -4.13 -9.62 6.68
CA TRP A 98 -5.32 -9.64 7.51
C TRP A 98 -6.44 -8.77 6.93
N LEU A 99 -6.11 -7.58 6.42
CA LEU A 99 -7.10 -6.67 5.81
C LEU A 99 -7.70 -7.29 4.55
N ASN A 100 -6.89 -7.91 3.70
CA ASN A 100 -7.31 -8.55 2.45
C ASN A 100 -8.31 -9.70 2.67
N LYS A 101 -8.26 -10.37 3.84
CA LYS A 101 -9.26 -11.38 4.22
C LYS A 101 -10.62 -10.77 4.60
N LEU A 102 -10.62 -9.49 4.97
CA LEU A 102 -11.82 -8.74 5.31
C LEU A 102 -12.38 -7.92 4.16
N THR A 103 -11.69 -7.84 3.03
CA THR A 103 -12.19 -7.13 1.85
C THR A 103 -13.00 -8.06 0.96
N VAL A 104 -14.04 -7.51 0.33
CA VAL A 104 -14.76 -8.21 -0.75
C VAL A 104 -13.81 -8.37 -1.94
N PHE A 105 -13.76 -9.57 -2.50
CA PHE A 105 -12.94 -9.82 -3.69
C PHE A 105 -13.63 -9.26 -4.93
N ASP A 106 -13.00 -8.25 -5.54
CA ASP A 106 -13.46 -7.59 -6.77
C ASP A 106 -12.43 -7.76 -7.89
N PRO A 107 -12.50 -8.85 -8.66
CA PRO A 107 -11.54 -9.10 -9.72
C PRO A 107 -11.84 -8.26 -10.95
N HIS A 108 -10.91 -7.37 -11.32
CA HIS A 108 -10.90 -6.83 -12.68
C HIS A 108 -10.61 -7.95 -13.68
N PRO A 109 -11.37 -8.07 -14.78
CA PRO A 109 -11.09 -9.07 -15.81
C PRO A 109 -9.67 -8.86 -16.36
N LYS A 110 -8.81 -9.85 -16.13
CA LYS A 110 -7.46 -9.87 -16.70
C LYS A 110 -7.42 -10.89 -17.81
N ILE A 111 -7.06 -10.44 -18.99
CA ILE A 111 -6.78 -11.30 -20.14
C ILE A 111 -5.44 -12.00 -19.85
N SER A 112 -5.35 -13.31 -20.11
CA SER A 112 -4.09 -14.01 -19.88
C SER A 112 -3.03 -13.49 -20.86
N PRO A 113 -1.74 -13.50 -20.51
CA PRO A 113 -0.69 -13.09 -21.45
C PRO A 113 -0.72 -13.90 -22.75
N ALA A 114 -1.12 -15.17 -22.69
CA ALA A 114 -1.27 -16.01 -23.86
C ALA A 114 -2.41 -15.54 -24.78
N ASP A 115 -3.55 -15.15 -24.20
CA ASP A 115 -4.70 -14.66 -24.97
C ASP A 115 -4.39 -13.30 -25.63
N VAL A 116 -3.70 -12.40 -24.91
CA VAL A 116 -3.22 -11.12 -25.47
C VAL A 116 -2.30 -11.36 -26.67
N LEU A 117 -1.38 -12.32 -26.58
CA LEU A 117 -0.45 -12.65 -27.66
C LEU A 117 -1.15 -13.33 -28.85
N ASN A 118 -2.23 -14.07 -28.59
CA ASN A 118 -3.03 -14.72 -29.63
C ASN A 118 -4.08 -13.80 -30.28
N GLY A 119 -4.17 -12.53 -29.84
CA GLY A 119 -5.08 -11.54 -30.43
C GLY A 119 -6.56 -11.81 -30.16
N ILE A 120 -6.87 -12.47 -29.04
CA ILE A 120 -8.23 -12.72 -28.54
C ILE A 120 -8.57 -11.71 -27.44
#